data_AF-A0A940U495-F1
#
_entry.id   AF-A0A940U495-F1
#
_cell.length_a   1.000
_cell.length_b   1.000
_cell.length_c   1.000
_cell.angle_alpha   90.00
_cell.angle_beta   90.00
_cell.angle_gamma   90.00
#
_symmetry.space_group_name_H-M   'P 1'
#
loop_
_entity.id
_entity.type
_entity.pdbx_description
1 polymer ?
#
loop_
_entity_poly.entity_id
_entity_poly.type
_entity_poly.pdbx_seq_one_letter_code
_entity_poly.pdbx_strand_id
1 'polypeptide(L)'
;MKRHVFLLAAIFFAVVPLCLSAGGSTAVTKTTVLNPEAYPPPITQLPMAPRVDTLKGKTLYIIDVRFVFCEPFFEELVDWFAKNMPDVKTVWKQKAGAYGLDDPELWAEVKAKADAAIVAPGH
;
A
#
# COMPACT_ATOMS: atom_id res chain seq x y z
N MET A 1 -20.48 -81.31 51.68
CA MET A 1 -20.98 -79.94 51.96
C MET A 1 -19.88 -78.97 51.55
N LYS A 2 -19.85 -78.51 50.31
CA LYS A 2 -20.49 -77.29 49.76
C LYS A 2 -19.78 -75.98 50.17
N ARG A 3 -18.98 -75.47 49.21
CA ARG A 3 -18.86 -74.08 48.73
C ARG A 3 -17.96 -73.13 49.56
N HIS A 4 -17.34 -72.18 48.84
CA HIS A 4 -16.33 -71.17 49.24
C HIS A 4 -14.88 -71.69 49.12
N VAL A 5 -14.38 -72.20 47.99
CA VAL A 5 -14.17 -71.51 46.69
C VAL A 5 -13.63 -70.08 46.86
N PHE A 6 -12.31 -69.97 46.72
CA PHE A 6 -11.59 -68.95 45.95
C PHE A 6 -12.27 -67.58 45.87
N LEU A 7 -11.97 -66.70 46.82
CA LEU A 7 -11.96 -65.26 46.58
C LEU A 7 -11.11 -64.63 47.68
N LEU A 8 -10.29 -63.64 47.33
CA LEU A 8 -9.45 -62.80 48.21
C LEU A 8 -7.98 -63.24 48.42
N ALA A 9 -7.37 -63.92 47.45
CA ALA A 9 -5.90 -64.01 47.34
C ALA A 9 -5.33 -63.20 46.15
N ALA A 10 -6.11 -62.26 45.60
CA ALA A 10 -5.75 -61.50 44.39
C ALA A 10 -6.13 -60.01 44.47
N ILE A 11 -5.77 -59.37 45.58
CA ILE A 11 -5.59 -57.91 45.66
C ILE A 11 -4.13 -57.73 46.12
N PHE A 12 -3.15 -58.27 45.38
CA PHE A 12 -2.49 -57.53 44.30
C PHE A 12 -2.21 -56.08 44.73
N PHE A 13 -1.26 -55.90 45.64
CA PHE A 13 0.01 -55.20 45.37
C PHE A 13 -0.07 -54.05 44.33
N ALA A 14 -1.03 -53.14 44.47
CA ALA A 14 -1.32 -52.15 43.44
C ALA A 14 -1.58 -50.75 44.00
N VAL A 15 -0.87 -50.31 45.04
CA VAL A 15 -0.91 -48.90 45.45
C VAL A 15 0.46 -48.46 46.00
N VAL A 16 1.23 -47.80 45.13
CA VAL A 16 2.49 -47.02 45.36
C VAL A 16 3.78 -47.86 45.47
N PRO A 17 4.88 -47.60 44.70
CA PRO A 17 5.28 -46.32 44.10
C PRO A 17 5.70 -46.40 42.62
N LEU A 18 5.11 -45.56 41.77
CA LEU A 18 5.82 -45.13 40.57
C LEU A 18 5.52 -43.66 40.31
N CYS A 19 6.04 -42.82 41.20
CA CYS A 19 6.42 -41.46 40.81
C CYS A 19 7.68 -41.59 39.96
N LEU A 20 7.56 -42.17 38.76
CA LEU A 20 8.48 -41.86 37.68
C LEU A 20 8.09 -40.46 37.26
N SER A 21 8.89 -39.48 37.66
CA SER A 21 8.97 -38.23 36.94
C SER A 21 9.32 -38.59 35.50
N ALA A 22 8.31 -38.72 34.65
CA ALA A 22 8.49 -38.54 33.23
C ALA A 22 9.00 -37.11 33.10
N GLY A 23 10.32 -36.95 33.06
CA GLY A 23 10.97 -35.79 32.51
C GLY A 23 10.52 -35.74 31.06
N GLY A 24 9.36 -35.12 30.84
CA GLY A 24 8.87 -34.79 29.53
C GLY A 24 9.94 -33.89 28.94
N SER A 25 10.82 -34.46 28.13
CA SER A 25 11.59 -33.70 27.17
C SER A 25 10.53 -33.02 26.32
N THR A 26 10.26 -31.76 26.59
CA THR A 26 9.49 -30.92 25.69
C THR A 26 10.30 -30.93 24.40
N ALA A 27 9.87 -31.73 23.44
CA ALA A 27 10.46 -31.73 22.11
C ALA A 27 10.35 -30.29 21.63
N VAL A 28 11.50 -29.60 21.58
CA VAL A 28 11.55 -28.21 21.14
C VAL A 28 11.23 -28.26 19.65
N THR A 29 9.97 -28.03 19.32
CA THR A 29 9.52 -27.94 17.93
C THR A 29 10.21 -26.74 17.32
N LYS A 30 11.13 -27.01 16.38
CA LYS A 30 11.90 -25.96 15.71
C LYS A 30 10.96 -25.16 14.81
N THR A 31 10.70 -23.91 15.16
CA THR A 31 9.92 -23.01 14.31
C THR A 31 10.86 -22.30 13.34
N THR A 32 10.53 -22.36 12.05
CA THR A 32 11.22 -21.57 11.04
C THR A 32 10.78 -20.11 11.16
N VAL A 33 11.72 -19.23 11.43
CA VAL A 33 11.51 -17.77 11.43
C VAL A 33 12.07 -17.21 10.13
N LEU A 34 11.23 -16.52 9.36
CA LEU A 34 11.65 -15.85 8.14
C LEU A 34 12.26 -14.50 8.47
N ASN A 35 13.36 -14.14 7.79
CA ASN A 35 13.91 -12.78 7.87
C ASN A 35 12.97 -11.83 7.09
N PRO A 36 12.39 -10.80 7.74
CA PRO A 36 11.51 -9.83 7.06
C PRO A 36 12.28 -8.83 6.17
N GLU A 37 13.61 -8.86 6.18
CA GLU A 37 14.43 -7.94 5.41
C GLU A 37 14.25 -8.18 3.90
N ALA A 38 13.63 -7.20 3.23
CA ALA A 38 13.48 -7.17 1.79
C ALA A 38 14.50 -6.20 1.19
N TYR A 39 15.05 -6.55 0.03
CA TYR A 39 15.80 -5.62 -0.81
C TYR A 39 14.86 -5.08 -1.89
N PRO A 40 14.74 -3.76 -2.04
CA PRO A 40 13.93 -3.20 -3.11
C PRO A 40 14.49 -3.66 -4.47
N PRO A 41 13.62 -3.97 -5.45
CA PRO A 41 14.09 -4.31 -6.78
C PRO A 41 14.88 -3.14 -7.37
N PRO A 42 15.82 -3.40 -8.30
CA PRO A 42 16.47 -2.34 -9.05
C PRO A 42 15.42 -1.46 -9.72
N ILE A 43 15.48 -0.15 -9.48
CA ILE A 43 14.60 0.83 -10.12
C ILE A 43 15.31 1.47 -11.31
N THR A 44 14.61 1.63 -12.42
CA THR A 44 15.07 2.45 -13.54
C THR A 44 14.57 3.86 -13.33
N GLN A 45 15.47 4.85 -13.32
CA GLN A 45 15.06 6.24 -13.28
C GLN A 45 14.43 6.64 -14.62
N LEU A 46 13.22 7.17 -14.55
CA LEU A 46 12.57 7.77 -15.71
C LEU A 46 12.91 9.27 -15.74
N PRO A 47 13.34 9.82 -16.89
CA PRO A 47 13.59 11.24 -16.99
C PRO A 47 12.27 12.01 -16.83
N MET A 48 12.34 13.19 -16.23
CA MET A 48 11.24 14.14 -16.27
C MET A 48 10.96 14.56 -17.73
N ALA A 49 9.74 15.03 -17.98
CA ALA A 49 9.42 15.64 -19.27
C ALA A 49 10.44 16.77 -19.58
N PRO A 50 10.89 16.90 -20.84
CA PRO A 50 11.77 17.99 -21.24
C PRO A 50 11.18 19.34 -20.83
N ARG A 51 12.01 20.21 -20.24
CA ARG A 51 11.59 21.54 -19.87
C ARG A 51 11.36 22.38 -21.14
N VAL A 52 10.24 23.10 -21.16
CA VAL A 52 10.00 24.13 -22.18
C VAL A 52 10.74 25.41 -21.84
N ASP A 53 11.28 26.10 -22.85
CA ASP A 53 12.03 27.35 -22.66
C ASP A 53 11.12 28.52 -22.24
N THR A 54 9.86 28.50 -22.68
CA THR A 54 8.87 29.53 -22.38
C THR A 54 7.46 28.95 -22.40
N LEU A 55 6.55 29.60 -21.66
CA LEU A 55 5.11 29.29 -21.65
C LEU A 55 4.31 30.19 -22.63
N LYS A 56 4.92 31.21 -23.24
CA LYS A 56 4.21 32.11 -24.15
C LYS A 56 3.65 31.35 -25.36
N GLY A 57 2.36 31.50 -25.62
CA GLY A 57 1.65 30.79 -26.70
C GLY A 57 1.48 29.29 -26.46
N LYS A 58 1.75 28.79 -25.24
CA LYS A 58 1.70 27.37 -24.89
C LYS A 58 0.39 26.99 -24.21
N THR A 59 0.01 25.73 -24.34
CA THR A 59 -1.12 25.14 -23.61
C THR A 59 -0.61 24.49 -22.32
N LEU A 60 -0.92 25.12 -21.18
CA LEU A 60 -0.62 24.65 -19.84
C LEU A 60 -1.83 23.88 -19.27
N TYR A 61 -1.66 22.59 -19.03
CA TYR A 61 -2.67 21.80 -18.32
C TYR A 61 -2.45 21.91 -16.80
N ILE A 62 -3.50 22.24 -16.06
CA ILE A 62 -3.51 22.26 -14.60
C ILE A 62 -4.36 21.05 -14.18
N ILE A 63 -3.72 20.07 -13.55
CA ILE A 63 -4.33 18.79 -13.21
C ILE A 63 -4.53 18.74 -11.70
N ASP A 64 -5.79 18.76 -11.28
CA ASP A 64 -6.23 18.54 -9.89
C ASP A 64 -6.36 17.04 -9.62
N VAL A 65 -5.58 16.52 -8.67
CA VAL A 65 -5.60 15.12 -8.24
C VAL A 65 -6.67 14.81 -7.17
N ARG A 66 -7.66 15.68 -7.00
CA ARG A 66 -8.83 15.52 -6.12
C ARG A 66 -8.52 15.56 -4.62
N PHE A 67 -7.58 16.41 -4.23
CA PHE A 67 -7.38 16.68 -2.81
C PHE A 67 -8.50 17.57 -2.26
N VAL A 68 -8.87 17.31 -1.01
CA VAL A 68 -10.07 17.91 -0.42
C VAL A 68 -9.90 19.43 -0.32
N PHE A 69 -10.92 20.18 -0.76
CA PHE A 69 -10.99 21.64 -0.70
C PHE A 69 -9.90 22.40 -1.49
N CYS A 70 -9.27 21.78 -2.49
CA CYS A 70 -8.32 22.47 -3.36
C CYS A 70 -8.96 23.17 -4.57
N GLU A 71 -10.24 22.96 -4.83
CA GLU A 71 -10.94 23.55 -5.99
C GLU A 71 -10.77 25.08 -6.12
N PRO A 72 -10.97 25.89 -5.05
CA PRO A 72 -10.80 27.34 -5.14
C PRO A 72 -9.37 27.77 -5.45
N PHE A 73 -8.37 26.96 -5.08
CA PHE A 73 -6.97 27.25 -5.41
C PHE A 73 -6.73 27.09 -6.91
N PHE A 74 -7.34 26.10 -7.55
CA PHE A 74 -7.18 25.90 -8.99
C PHE A 74 -7.91 26.96 -9.80
N GLU A 75 -9.08 27.41 -9.35
CA GLU A 75 -9.79 28.55 -9.94
C GLU A 75 -8.92 29.81 -9.90
N GLU A 76 -8.41 30.18 -8.72
CA GLU A 76 -7.53 31.35 -8.56
C GLU A 76 -6.22 31.20 -9.37
N LEU A 77 -5.68 29.98 -9.49
CA LEU A 77 -4.49 29.73 -10.31
C LEU A 77 -4.76 29.99 -11.79
N VAL A 78 -5.90 29.52 -12.31
CA VAL A 78 -6.32 29.80 -13.69
C VAL A 78 -6.52 31.29 -13.90
N ASP A 79 -7.21 31.97 -12.97
CA ASP A 79 -7.46 33.41 -13.04
C ASP A 79 -6.16 34.22 -12.99
N TRP A 80 -5.19 33.80 -12.17
CA TRP A 80 -3.88 34.41 -12.12
C TRP A 80 -3.16 34.32 -13.47
N PHE A 81 -3.19 33.17 -14.15
CA PHE A 81 -2.60 33.05 -15.49
C PHE A 81 -3.32 33.93 -16.51
N ALA A 82 -4.66 33.95 -16.49
CA ALA A 82 -5.42 34.81 -17.38
C ALA A 82 -5.08 36.29 -17.21
N LYS A 83 -4.85 36.74 -15.96
CA LYS A 83 -4.52 38.13 -15.63
C LYS A 83 -3.07 38.50 -15.90
N ASN A 84 -2.11 37.63 -15.54
CA ASN A 84 -0.69 37.97 -15.51
C ASN A 84 0.10 37.39 -16.70
N MET A 85 -0.43 36.37 -17.35
CA MET A 85 0.20 35.68 -18.47
C MET A 85 -0.85 35.31 -19.55
N PRO A 86 -1.56 36.28 -20.13
CA PRO A 86 -2.69 36.03 -21.05
C PRO A 86 -2.31 35.26 -22.32
N ASP A 87 -1.03 35.27 -22.69
CA ASP A 87 -0.51 34.49 -23.82
C ASP A 87 -0.39 32.99 -23.50
N VAL A 88 -0.57 32.57 -22.24
CA VAL A 88 -0.57 31.16 -21.81
C VAL A 88 -2.00 30.66 -21.81
N LYS A 89 -2.28 29.62 -22.59
CA LYS A 89 -3.58 28.96 -22.60
C LYS A 89 -3.65 27.96 -21.46
N THR A 90 -4.45 28.21 -20.44
CA THR A 90 -4.66 27.27 -19.33
C THR A 90 -5.85 26.34 -19.59
N VAL A 91 -5.69 25.06 -19.23
CA VAL A 91 -6.77 24.06 -19.22
C VAL A 91 -6.77 23.38 -17.86
N TRP A 92 -7.78 23.65 -17.04
CA TRP A 92 -7.96 22.94 -15.77
C TRP A 92 -8.72 21.63 -16.00
N LYS A 93 -8.19 20.55 -15.43
CA LYS A 93 -8.78 19.21 -15.43
C LYS A 93 -8.72 18.64 -14.03
N GLN A 94 -9.81 18.04 -13.60
CA GLN A 94 -9.83 17.21 -12.41
C GLN A 94 -9.72 15.75 -12.82
N LYS A 95 -8.85 15.01 -12.14
CA LYS A 95 -8.63 13.58 -12.36
C LYS A 95 -9.86 12.74 -11.98
N ALA A 96 -10.12 11.68 -12.73
CA ALA A 96 -11.13 10.67 -12.39
C ALA A 96 -10.67 9.79 -11.21
N GLY A 97 -11.61 9.48 -10.31
CA GLY A 97 -11.36 8.58 -9.18
C GLY A 97 -10.51 9.17 -8.05
N ALA A 98 -10.03 8.31 -7.15
CA ALA A 98 -9.15 8.69 -6.05
C ALA A 98 -7.71 8.97 -6.53
N TYR A 99 -6.91 9.61 -5.67
CA TYR A 99 -5.52 10.02 -5.94
C TYR A 99 -4.66 8.90 -6.57
N GLY A 100 -4.67 7.70 -5.97
CA GLY A 100 -3.85 6.58 -6.40
C GLY A 100 -4.41 5.73 -7.55
N LEU A 101 -5.61 6.05 -8.05
CA LEU A 101 -6.16 5.34 -9.21
C LEU A 101 -5.57 5.91 -10.49
N ASP A 102 -5.45 5.11 -11.54
CA ASP A 102 -4.99 5.63 -12.83
C ASP A 102 -6.11 6.39 -13.57
N ASP A 103 -5.74 7.29 -14.49
CA ASP A 103 -6.66 8.03 -15.37
C ASP A 103 -6.10 8.05 -16.80
N PRO A 104 -6.18 6.91 -17.52
CA PRO A 104 -5.53 6.75 -18.81
C PRO A 104 -6.10 7.69 -19.90
N GLU A 105 -7.38 8.06 -19.80
CA GLU A 105 -8.01 8.99 -20.73
C GLU A 105 -7.45 10.41 -20.56
N LEU A 106 -7.34 10.88 -19.31
CA LEU A 106 -6.72 12.17 -19.02
C LEU A 106 -5.25 12.19 -19.48
N TRP A 107 -4.49 11.12 -19.22
CA TRP A 107 -3.08 11.05 -19.62
C TRP A 107 -2.91 11.03 -21.14
N ALA A 108 -3.80 10.35 -21.87
CA ALA A 108 -3.81 10.38 -23.32
C ALA A 108 -4.12 11.79 -23.86
N GLU A 109 -5.10 12.49 -23.25
CA GLU A 109 -5.42 13.87 -23.61
C GLU A 109 -4.23 14.81 -23.36
N VAL A 110 -3.64 14.77 -22.17
CA VAL A 110 -2.51 15.62 -21.78
C VAL A 110 -1.32 15.37 -22.70
N LYS A 111 -0.99 14.11 -22.99
CA LYS A 111 0.10 13.78 -23.92
C LYS A 111 -0.14 14.32 -25.34
N ALA A 112 -1.40 14.37 -25.79
CA ALA A 112 -1.74 14.82 -27.13
C ALA A 112 -1.81 16.35 -27.27
N LYS A 113 -2.16 17.07 -26.19
CA LYS A 113 -2.57 18.48 -26.26
C LYS A 113 -1.75 19.45 -25.40
N ALA A 114 -1.06 18.97 -24.37
CA ALA A 114 -0.33 19.83 -23.46
C ALA A 114 1.09 20.11 -23.96
N ASP A 115 1.51 21.37 -23.90
CA ASP A 115 2.92 21.73 -24.00
C ASP A 115 3.63 21.61 -22.64
N ALA A 116 2.88 21.84 -21.55
CA ALA A 116 3.35 21.73 -20.17
C ALA A 116 2.19 21.35 -19.24
N ALA A 117 2.52 20.79 -18.07
CA ALA A 117 1.52 20.42 -17.07
C ALA A 117 1.97 20.78 -15.64
N ILE A 118 1.01 21.23 -14.84
CA ILE A 118 1.10 21.31 -13.37
C ILE A 118 0.20 20.19 -12.84
N VAL A 119 0.76 19.29 -12.02
CA VAL A 119 -0.01 18.24 -11.34
C VAL A 119 0.02 18.56 -9.85
N ALA A 120 -1.15 18.79 -9.25
CA ALA A 120 -1.25 19.24 -7.88
C ALA A 120 -2.56 18.78 -7.18
N PRO A 121 -2.60 18.77 -5.84
CA PRO A 121 -1.41 18.88 -4.97
C PRO A 121 -0.62 17.55 -4.93
N GLY A 122 0.71 17.68 -4.90
CA GLY A 122 1.58 16.57 -4.50
C GLY A 122 1.62 16.49 -2.97
N HIS A 123 1.73 15.27 -2.43
CA HIS A 123 1.79 15.03 -0.99
C HIS A 123 3.20 14.71 -0.50
#